data_AF-A0A839XRY0-F1
#
_entry.id   AF-A0A839XRY0-F1
#
_cell.length_a   1.000
_cell.length_b   1.000
_cell.length_c   1.000
_cell.angle_alpha   90.00
_cell.angle_beta   90.00
_cell.angle_gamma   90.00
#
_symmetry.space_group_name_H-M   'P 1'
#
loop_
_entity.id
_entity.type
_entity.pdbx_description
1 polymer ?
#
loop_
_entity_poly.entity_id
_entity_poly.type
_entity_poly.pdbx_seq_one_letter_code
_entity_poly.pdbx_strand_id
1 'polypeptide(L)'
;MHRHAQEEYHVVGEGIVGQDGQGAPCRRRPTTVERERRFQFSRLGPQGGADLDDAVLQAVAEAMTAPTVEHADADGVPAGYTYLGQFVDHDLTKDVTGKALGTELTVEALLQGRSPTLDLDSLYGRGPWHLYDRKYYSGDAHLRMGVTAGSPFPPADPVAQADQPGFDLPRVGVDPTRPQTAADKRAPLIPDARNDENLAVAQTHLAFIRFHNRVVDTLAADGVAEDDLFEQARRIVVRHYQWMMATDYLPRICDPAVVEDVFTHGRRFFEADAPYPACRPTMPIEFSVAAFRLGHSQVRGRYQWNRVFSTGGPGGPATLLQLFAFSGVSGALDNLSLQQLDEPDASPESLRLPSNWIADFGRLYDFAEAQRPELTPDGGPDRAKRIDTGLVDPLAQLPAGSFGGRAPEAPSTAMQRNLAFRNLKRAAMVDLASGPQLAAMMQVEPLTREQVLTGAGDVVVTGLSTEQADALVERTPLWFYVLREAELNGGRLAGVGARIVAEVFHRAMEGSCTSIVREPGWRPALGPDEDTFRMVDLLLHAADGRAEVINPLGTAAPAPVAPAPRAPGDEPVRLSPVA
;
A
#
# COMPACT_ATOMS: atom_id res chain seq x y z
N MET A 1 16.00 -13.82 20.09
CA MET A 1 16.08 -12.69 21.03
C MET A 1 15.45 -11.49 20.33
N HIS A 2 14.12 -11.37 20.46
CA HIS A 2 13.33 -10.34 19.78
C HIS A 2 13.58 -9.01 20.47
N ARG A 3 14.48 -8.19 19.92
CA ARG A 3 14.59 -6.79 20.35
C ARG A 3 13.43 -6.04 19.70
N HIS A 4 12.62 -5.46 20.58
CA HIS A 4 11.60 -4.44 20.39
C HIS A 4 11.63 -3.74 19.03
N ALA A 5 10.48 -3.68 18.36
CA ALA A 5 10.24 -2.75 17.27
C ALA A 5 10.06 -1.34 17.85
N GLN A 6 11.13 -0.77 18.43
CA GLN A 6 11.23 0.68 18.57
C GLN A 6 11.46 1.24 17.17
N GLU A 7 10.61 2.18 16.74
CA GLU A 7 10.76 2.88 15.48
C GLU A 7 11.98 3.80 15.55
N GLU A 8 13.13 3.27 15.17
CA GLU A 8 14.40 3.98 15.10
C GLU A 8 14.70 4.38 13.65
N TYR A 9 14.94 5.66 13.42
CA TYR A 9 15.32 6.25 12.13
C TYR A 9 16.81 6.54 12.13
N HIS A 10 17.56 5.95 11.19
CA HIS A 10 18.95 6.35 10.95
C HIS A 10 18.99 7.56 10.03
N VAL A 11 19.02 8.75 10.63
CA VAL A 11 19.04 10.03 9.91
C VAL A 11 20.48 10.46 9.65
N VAL A 12 20.83 10.61 8.37
CA VAL A 12 22.18 11.01 7.92
C VAL A 12 22.54 12.36 8.56
N GLY A 13 23.70 12.41 9.22
CA GLY A 13 24.17 13.59 9.96
C GLY A 13 23.64 13.71 11.41
N GLU A 14 22.58 12.98 11.76
CA GLU A 14 21.91 13.09 13.06
C GLU A 14 21.99 11.83 13.93
N GLY A 15 22.34 10.69 13.33
CA GLY A 15 22.47 9.41 14.02
C GLY A 15 21.17 8.61 14.06
N ILE A 16 20.99 7.77 15.09
CA ILE A 16 19.75 7.03 15.30
C ILE A 16 18.82 7.87 16.16
N VAL A 17 17.65 8.20 15.63
CA VAL A 17 16.57 8.93 16.29
C VAL A 17 15.43 7.96 16.59
N GLY A 18 14.94 7.89 17.82
CA GLY A 18 13.88 6.97 18.23
C GLY A 18 13.35 7.28 19.62
N GLN A 19 12.84 6.29 20.32
CA GLN A 19 12.40 6.41 21.71
C GLN A 19 13.27 5.58 22.65
N ASP A 20 13.49 6.07 23.86
CA ASP A 20 14.13 5.30 24.92
C ASP A 20 13.16 4.27 25.54
N GLY A 21 13.63 3.49 26.52
CA GLY A 21 12.79 2.49 27.21
C GLY A 21 11.62 3.08 28.01
N GLN A 22 11.51 4.40 28.10
CA GLN A 22 10.44 5.14 28.78
C GLN A 22 9.53 5.88 27.79
N GLY A 23 9.77 5.75 26.47
CA GLY A 23 8.99 6.38 25.42
C GLY A 23 9.38 7.82 25.11
N ALA A 24 10.45 8.36 25.72
CA ALA A 24 10.93 9.71 25.44
C ALA A 24 11.81 9.73 24.17
N PRO A 25 11.73 10.78 23.34
CA PRO A 25 12.62 10.92 22.18
C PRO A 25 14.09 10.87 22.60
N CYS A 26 14.88 10.04 21.93
CA CYS A 26 16.31 9.94 22.17
C CYS A 26 17.10 9.89 20.87
N ARG A 27 18.35 10.36 20.95
CA ARG A 27 19.31 10.34 19.86
C ARG A 27 20.55 9.60 20.31
N ARG A 28 21.01 8.63 19.51
CA ARG A 28 22.24 7.90 19.79
C ARG A 28 23.12 7.78 18.55
N ARG A 29 24.43 7.67 18.77
CA ARG A 29 25.36 7.42 17.68
C ARG A 29 25.15 5.99 17.14
N PRO A 30 25.01 5.80 15.82
CA PRO A 30 24.95 4.47 15.24
C PRO A 30 26.30 3.76 15.40
N THR A 31 26.24 2.46 15.69
CA THR A 31 27.42 1.58 15.61
C THR A 31 27.95 1.51 14.18
N THR A 32 29.18 1.03 13.98
CA THR A 32 29.75 0.88 12.62
C THR A 32 28.87 -0.01 11.75
N VAL A 33 28.38 -1.14 12.30
CA VAL A 33 27.48 -2.06 11.59
C VAL A 33 26.16 -1.39 11.23
N GLU A 34 25.57 -0.61 12.13
CA GLU A 34 24.31 0.11 11.86
C GLU A 34 24.49 1.20 10.79
N ARG A 35 25.61 1.92 10.80
CA ARG A 35 25.93 2.90 9.75
C ARG A 35 26.04 2.27 8.37
N GLU A 36 26.61 1.07 8.30
CA GLU A 36 26.85 0.38 7.04
C GLU A 36 25.59 -0.27 6.48
N ARG A 37 24.69 -0.74 7.35
CA ARG A 37 23.56 -1.59 6.96
C ARG A 37 22.23 -0.87 6.93
N ARG A 38 21.86 -0.06 7.93
CA ARG A 38 20.48 0.46 8.05
C ARG A 38 20.07 1.36 6.88
N PHE A 39 18.79 1.26 6.52
CA PHE A 39 18.13 2.19 5.61
C PHE A 39 18.39 3.65 5.99
N GLN A 40 18.76 4.46 4.99
CA GLN A 40 19.23 5.83 5.22
C GLN A 40 18.10 6.83 5.06
N PHE A 41 17.73 7.45 6.18
CA PHE A 41 16.86 8.61 6.19
C PHE A 41 17.67 9.89 6.09
N SER A 42 17.07 10.94 5.55
CA SER A 42 17.61 12.30 5.59
C SER A 42 16.50 13.30 5.92
N ARG A 43 16.83 14.59 5.83
CA ARG A 43 15.84 15.66 5.86
C ARG A 43 15.83 16.39 4.54
N LEU A 44 14.62 16.69 4.09
CA LEU A 44 14.36 17.67 3.05
C LEU A 44 14.32 19.08 3.67
N GLY A 45 13.69 19.21 4.83
CA GLY A 45 13.43 20.49 5.50
C GLY A 45 14.41 20.83 6.62
N PRO A 46 14.22 22.00 7.25
CA PRO A 46 14.89 22.31 8.51
C PRO A 46 14.43 21.36 9.63
N GLN A 47 15.14 21.34 10.75
CA GLN A 47 14.59 20.73 11.97
C GLN A 47 13.37 21.53 12.45
N GLY A 48 12.42 20.82 13.03
CA GLY A 48 11.27 21.40 13.70
C GLY A 48 11.67 22.29 14.88
N GLY A 49 10.69 23.07 15.34
CA GLY A 49 10.80 23.87 16.57
C GLY A 49 10.35 23.09 17.81
N ALA A 50 9.97 23.84 18.86
CA ALA A 50 9.36 23.23 20.04
C ALA A 50 8.06 22.49 19.71
N ASP A 51 7.93 21.28 20.26
CA ASP A 51 6.74 20.44 20.08
C ASP A 51 5.46 21.15 20.54
N LEU A 52 4.36 20.81 19.87
CA LEU A 52 3.02 21.12 20.37
C LEU A 52 2.74 20.26 21.61
N ASP A 53 1.94 20.81 22.54
CA ASP A 53 1.52 20.06 23.71
C ASP A 53 0.64 18.86 23.31
N ASP A 54 0.63 17.83 24.16
CA ASP A 54 -0.16 16.62 23.91
C ASP A 54 -1.65 16.90 23.79
N ALA A 55 -2.14 17.96 24.44
CA ALA A 55 -3.53 18.39 24.37
C ALA A 55 -3.92 18.90 22.97
N VAL A 56 -3.04 19.68 22.32
CA VAL A 56 -3.24 20.13 20.94
C VAL A 56 -3.16 18.95 19.98
N LEU A 57 -2.17 18.06 20.14
CA LEU A 57 -2.07 16.87 19.28
C LEU A 57 -3.29 15.95 19.43
N GLN A 58 -3.81 15.81 20.64
CA GLN A 58 -5.03 15.06 20.91
C GLN A 58 -6.26 15.71 20.24
N ALA A 59 -6.44 17.03 20.40
CA ALA A 59 -7.56 17.74 19.79
C ALA A 59 -7.55 17.64 18.25
N VAL A 60 -6.37 17.73 17.63
CA VAL A 60 -6.22 17.52 16.19
C VAL A 60 -6.56 16.08 15.81
N ALA A 61 -6.03 15.08 16.52
CA ALA A 61 -6.31 13.68 16.24
C ALA A 61 -7.80 13.33 16.39
N GLU A 62 -8.45 13.86 17.42
CA GLU A 62 -9.90 13.69 17.65
C GLU A 62 -10.72 14.33 16.54
N ALA A 63 -10.34 15.53 16.09
CA ALA A 63 -11.01 16.18 14.95
C ALA A 63 -10.85 15.37 13.66
N MET A 64 -9.65 14.86 13.37
CA MET A 64 -9.36 14.05 12.17
C MET A 64 -10.09 12.69 12.17
N THR A 65 -10.42 12.15 13.35
CA THR A 65 -11.05 10.83 13.50
C THR A 65 -12.50 10.90 13.96
N ALA A 66 -13.06 12.12 14.03
CA ALA A 66 -14.46 12.33 14.32
C ALA A 66 -15.33 11.66 13.24
N PRO A 67 -16.50 11.10 13.59
CA PRO A 67 -17.42 10.56 12.59
C PRO A 67 -17.88 11.65 11.61
N THR A 68 -17.28 11.69 10.42
CA THR A 68 -17.68 12.57 9.32
C THR A 68 -18.59 11.84 8.35
N VAL A 69 -19.39 12.58 7.59
CA VAL A 69 -20.10 12.02 6.43
C VAL A 69 -19.04 11.61 5.41
N GLU A 70 -19.07 10.36 4.92
CA GLU A 70 -18.18 9.94 3.84
C GLU A 70 -18.57 10.68 2.56
N HIS A 71 -17.80 11.71 2.20
CA HIS A 71 -17.92 12.36 0.91
C HIS A 71 -17.13 11.56 -0.12
N ALA A 72 -17.82 10.68 -0.85
CA ALA A 72 -17.26 10.10 -2.06
C ALA A 72 -16.99 11.23 -3.05
N ASP A 73 -15.77 11.32 -3.54
CA ASP A 73 -15.44 12.24 -4.62
C ASP A 73 -15.98 11.68 -5.93
N ALA A 74 -17.08 12.26 -6.42
CA ALA A 74 -17.75 11.78 -7.63
C ALA A 74 -16.84 11.87 -8.87
N ASP A 75 -15.88 12.80 -8.85
CA ASP A 75 -14.82 12.97 -9.85
C ASP A 75 -13.47 12.40 -9.37
N GLY A 76 -13.51 11.58 -8.32
CA GLY A 76 -12.35 11.10 -7.58
C GLY A 76 -11.52 10.05 -8.29
N VAL A 77 -10.31 9.87 -7.76
CA VAL A 77 -9.38 8.82 -8.18
C VAL A 77 -9.99 7.43 -7.91
N PRO A 78 -9.92 6.45 -8.84
CA PRO A 78 -10.33 5.08 -8.54
C PRO A 78 -9.62 4.51 -7.29
N ALA A 79 -10.34 3.78 -6.45
CA ALA A 79 -9.87 3.34 -5.15
C ALA A 79 -8.65 2.40 -5.22
N GLY A 80 -8.42 1.75 -6.35
CA GLY A 80 -7.23 0.94 -6.60
C GLY A 80 -5.93 1.75 -6.44
N TYR A 81 -5.93 3.04 -6.81
CA TYR A 81 -4.74 3.89 -6.68
C TYR A 81 -4.35 4.16 -5.23
N THR A 82 -5.27 4.09 -4.27
CA THR A 82 -4.94 4.14 -2.83
C THR A 82 -4.00 3.01 -2.45
N TYR A 83 -4.30 1.80 -2.92
CA TYR A 83 -3.53 0.59 -2.62
C TYR A 83 -2.28 0.44 -3.50
N LEU A 84 -2.30 0.98 -4.72
CA LEU A 84 -1.08 1.18 -5.51
C LEU A 84 -0.11 2.11 -4.77
N GLY A 85 -0.61 3.20 -4.18
CA GLY A 85 0.18 4.09 -3.33
C GLY A 85 0.82 3.37 -2.15
N GLN A 86 0.06 2.51 -1.46
CA GLN A 86 0.59 1.69 -0.37
C GLN A 86 1.68 0.70 -0.86
N PHE A 87 1.46 0.04 -2.00
CA PHE A 87 2.46 -0.84 -2.62
C PHE A 87 3.77 -0.08 -2.93
N VAL A 88 3.65 1.14 -3.46
CA VAL A 88 4.79 2.02 -3.78
C VAL A 88 5.51 2.50 -2.52
N ASP A 89 4.77 2.84 -1.46
CA ASP A 89 5.38 3.19 -0.16
C ASP A 89 6.22 2.04 0.39
N HIS A 90 5.70 0.80 0.29
CA HIS A 90 6.47 -0.37 0.69
C HIS A 90 7.74 -0.56 -0.14
N ASP A 91 7.69 -0.32 -1.45
CA ASP A 91 8.86 -0.37 -2.32
C ASP A 91 9.91 0.69 -1.96
N LEU A 92 9.47 1.93 -1.79
CA LEU A 92 10.34 3.06 -1.44
C LEU A 92 10.96 2.94 -0.05
N THR A 93 10.28 2.33 0.91
CA THR A 93 10.70 2.31 2.33
C THR A 93 11.25 0.96 2.79
N LYS A 94 11.47 0.01 1.88
CA LYS A 94 11.95 -1.33 2.23
C LYS A 94 13.40 -1.31 2.74
N ASP A 95 13.61 -1.77 3.96
CA ASP A 95 14.95 -2.11 4.47
C ASP A 95 15.21 -3.63 4.28
N VAL A 96 16.04 -4.00 3.31
CA VAL A 96 16.42 -5.42 3.07
C VAL A 96 17.67 -5.85 3.86
N THR A 97 18.25 -4.97 4.67
CA THR A 97 19.51 -5.23 5.40
C THR A 97 19.29 -5.79 6.82
N GLY A 98 18.12 -5.52 7.41
CA GLY A 98 17.83 -5.80 8.82
C GLY A 98 17.76 -7.28 9.22
N LYS A 99 17.63 -8.22 8.27
CA LYS A 99 17.43 -9.66 8.56
C LYS A 99 18.67 -10.54 8.44
N ALA A 100 19.82 -10.00 8.01
CA ALA A 100 20.95 -10.82 7.57
C ALA A 100 22.22 -10.66 8.44
N LEU A 101 22.13 -11.03 9.72
CA LEU A 101 23.33 -11.25 10.53
C LEU A 101 24.02 -12.54 10.05
N GLY A 102 25.20 -12.42 9.45
CA GLY A 102 26.04 -13.56 9.03
C GLY A 102 26.10 -13.90 7.54
N THR A 103 25.62 -13.04 6.64
CA THR A 103 25.75 -13.24 5.17
C THR A 103 26.79 -12.32 4.56
N GLU A 104 27.57 -12.84 3.60
CA GLU A 104 28.41 -12.05 2.71
C GLU A 104 27.52 -11.33 1.69
N LEU A 105 27.13 -10.09 2.00
CA LEU A 105 26.48 -9.21 1.03
C LEU A 105 27.55 -8.41 0.28
N THR A 106 27.41 -8.24 -1.03
CA THR A 106 28.27 -7.32 -1.79
C THR A 106 28.04 -5.90 -1.29
N VAL A 107 29.04 -5.02 -1.46
CA VAL A 107 28.90 -3.60 -1.13
C VAL A 107 27.71 -3.00 -1.88
N GLU A 108 27.53 -3.35 -3.16
CA GLU A 108 26.40 -2.90 -3.96
C GLU A 108 25.03 -3.36 -3.41
N ALA A 109 24.89 -4.61 -2.99
CA ALA A 109 23.64 -5.12 -2.38
C ALA A 109 23.33 -4.46 -1.02
N LEU A 110 24.36 -4.11 -0.24
CA LEU A 110 24.18 -3.32 0.98
C LEU A 110 23.78 -1.87 0.68
N LEU A 111 24.35 -1.27 -0.37
CA LEU A 111 24.07 0.11 -0.79
C LEU A 111 22.67 0.25 -1.41
N GLN A 112 22.24 -0.72 -2.22
CA GLN A 112 20.91 -0.74 -2.83
C GLN A 112 19.85 -1.04 -1.78
N GLY A 113 20.14 -1.98 -0.88
CA GLY A 113 19.19 -2.39 0.14
C GLY A 113 18.85 -1.40 1.26
N ARG A 114 19.54 -0.25 1.27
CA ARG A 114 19.39 0.84 2.24
C ARG A 114 18.92 2.16 1.60
N SER A 115 18.63 2.14 0.29
CA SER A 115 18.39 3.31 -0.56
C SER A 115 16.96 3.23 -1.11
N PRO A 116 16.15 4.30 -1.04
CA PRO A 116 14.83 4.32 -1.66
C PRO A 116 14.97 4.42 -3.18
N THR A 117 14.66 3.34 -3.88
CA THR A 117 14.63 3.29 -5.34
C THR A 117 13.36 2.59 -5.80
N LEU A 118 12.79 3.06 -6.90
CA LEU A 118 11.63 2.43 -7.53
C LEU A 118 12.08 1.29 -8.44
N ASP A 119 12.68 0.26 -7.82
CA ASP A 119 13.29 -0.91 -8.46
C ASP A 119 12.47 -2.20 -8.26
N LEU A 120 11.29 -2.10 -7.61
CA LEU A 120 10.44 -3.23 -7.25
C LEU A 120 11.16 -4.26 -6.37
N ASP A 121 12.05 -3.80 -5.48
CA ASP A 121 12.73 -4.68 -4.53
C ASP A 121 11.74 -5.32 -3.55
N SER A 122 10.59 -4.68 -3.32
CA SER A 122 9.45 -5.26 -2.62
C SER A 122 8.88 -6.51 -3.31
N LEU A 123 8.97 -6.60 -4.63
CA LEU A 123 8.51 -7.71 -5.48
C LEU A 123 9.60 -8.76 -5.75
N TYR A 124 10.83 -8.32 -6.02
CA TYR A 124 11.91 -9.19 -6.50
C TYR A 124 12.84 -9.70 -5.39
N GLY A 125 12.93 -8.97 -4.26
CA GLY A 125 14.02 -9.20 -3.31
C GLY A 125 15.37 -9.09 -4.03
N ARG A 126 16.30 -10.00 -3.74
CA ARG A 126 17.62 -10.07 -4.41
C ARG A 126 17.65 -10.97 -5.66
N GLY A 127 16.49 -11.37 -6.18
CA GLY A 127 16.40 -12.19 -7.39
C GLY A 127 16.45 -13.71 -7.17
N PRO A 128 16.28 -14.49 -8.25
CA PRO A 128 16.10 -15.94 -8.23
C PRO A 128 17.36 -16.73 -7.87
N TRP A 129 18.55 -16.18 -8.12
CA TRP A 129 19.82 -16.88 -7.82
C TRP A 129 20.32 -16.64 -6.39
N HIS A 130 19.68 -15.74 -5.64
CA HIS A 130 20.07 -15.46 -4.26
C HIS A 130 19.58 -16.57 -3.31
N LEU A 131 20.49 -17.18 -2.54
CA LEU A 131 20.23 -18.36 -1.70
C LEU A 131 18.97 -18.27 -0.84
N TYR A 132 18.70 -17.10 -0.25
CA TYR A 132 17.57 -16.88 0.67
C TYR A 132 16.28 -16.42 -0.02
N ASP A 133 16.37 -15.89 -1.24
CA ASP A 133 15.25 -15.24 -1.93
C ASP A 133 14.74 -16.07 -3.12
N ARG A 134 15.51 -17.06 -3.59
CA ARG A 134 15.08 -18.06 -4.59
C ARG A 134 13.77 -18.77 -4.24
N LYS A 135 13.41 -18.83 -2.96
CA LYS A 135 12.14 -19.39 -2.47
C LYS A 135 10.90 -18.66 -3.01
N TYR A 136 11.04 -17.42 -3.46
CA TYR A 136 9.97 -16.61 -4.05
C TYR A 136 9.72 -16.95 -5.52
N TYR A 137 10.61 -17.74 -6.14
CA TYR A 137 10.61 -18.02 -7.57
C TYR A 137 10.28 -19.50 -7.86
N SER A 138 9.63 -19.72 -9.00
CA SER A 138 9.46 -21.03 -9.63
C SER A 138 10.37 -21.09 -10.86
N GLY A 139 11.45 -21.87 -10.76
CA GLY A 139 12.54 -21.82 -11.74
C GLY A 139 13.39 -20.56 -11.57
N ASP A 140 14.03 -20.13 -12.66
CA ASP A 140 15.05 -19.08 -12.63
C ASP A 140 14.53 -17.69 -13.07
N ALA A 141 13.24 -17.55 -13.38
CA ALA A 141 12.67 -16.27 -13.82
C ALA A 141 11.26 -15.96 -13.29
N HIS A 142 10.36 -16.96 -13.22
CA HIS A 142 8.99 -16.73 -12.78
C HIS A 142 8.87 -16.59 -11.26
N LEU A 143 8.04 -15.64 -10.83
CA LEU A 143 7.63 -15.47 -9.44
C LEU A 143 6.48 -16.43 -9.10
N ARG A 144 6.51 -17.00 -7.89
CA ARG A 144 5.47 -17.94 -7.43
C ARG A 144 4.13 -17.24 -7.23
N MET A 145 3.06 -17.92 -7.61
CA MET A 145 1.70 -17.53 -7.25
C MET A 145 1.06 -18.63 -6.40
N GLY A 146 0.19 -18.24 -5.47
CA GLY A 146 -0.57 -19.15 -4.61
C GLY A 146 -1.85 -19.66 -5.27
N VAL A 147 -2.61 -20.44 -4.51
CA VAL A 147 -3.91 -20.98 -4.91
C VAL A 147 -4.90 -20.61 -3.81
N THR A 148 -6.07 -20.11 -4.17
CA THR A 148 -7.13 -19.86 -3.19
C THR A 148 -7.74 -21.16 -2.68
N ALA A 149 -8.46 -21.11 -1.56
CA ALA A 149 -9.27 -22.21 -1.07
C ALA A 149 -10.73 -22.03 -1.51
N GLY A 150 -11.34 -23.07 -2.07
CA GLY A 150 -12.78 -23.09 -2.35
C GLY A 150 -13.60 -22.72 -1.10
N SER A 151 -14.52 -21.78 -1.27
CA SER A 151 -15.43 -21.29 -0.25
C SER A 151 -16.82 -21.87 -0.46
N PRO A 152 -17.49 -22.38 0.59
CA PRO A 152 -18.88 -22.86 0.46
C PRO A 152 -19.89 -21.74 0.17
N PHE A 153 -19.50 -20.47 0.33
CA PHE A 153 -20.34 -19.30 0.15
C PHE A 153 -19.92 -18.43 -1.05
N PRO A 154 -20.85 -17.98 -1.90
CA PRO A 154 -22.27 -18.30 -1.88
C PRO A 154 -22.54 -19.75 -2.32
N PRO A 155 -23.66 -20.35 -1.89
CA PRO A 155 -23.99 -21.72 -2.26
C PRO A 155 -24.21 -21.84 -3.78
N ALA A 156 -23.84 -22.99 -4.34
CA ALA A 156 -23.98 -23.32 -5.76
C ALA A 156 -23.23 -22.38 -6.72
N ASP A 157 -22.14 -21.78 -6.25
CA ASP A 157 -21.26 -20.95 -7.06
C ASP A 157 -19.98 -21.71 -7.43
N PRO A 158 -19.83 -22.18 -8.68
CA PRO A 158 -18.75 -23.08 -9.05
C PRO A 158 -17.37 -22.41 -8.99
N VAL A 159 -17.30 -21.10 -9.19
CA VAL A 159 -16.02 -20.38 -9.12
C VAL A 159 -15.62 -20.17 -7.66
N ALA A 160 -16.57 -19.72 -6.82
CA ALA A 160 -16.33 -19.54 -5.40
C ALA A 160 -16.03 -20.86 -4.67
N GLN A 161 -16.66 -21.96 -5.06
CA GLN A 161 -16.51 -23.27 -4.41
C GLN A 161 -15.28 -24.07 -4.86
N ALA A 162 -14.58 -23.62 -5.90
CA ALA A 162 -13.36 -24.26 -6.38
C ALA A 162 -12.10 -23.52 -5.92
N ASP A 163 -11.01 -24.26 -5.75
CA ASP A 163 -9.67 -23.69 -5.63
C ASP A 163 -9.31 -22.97 -6.95
N GLN A 164 -8.80 -21.73 -6.87
CA GLN A 164 -8.42 -20.92 -8.03
C GLN A 164 -6.90 -20.69 -8.04
N PRO A 165 -6.15 -21.38 -8.93
CA PRO A 165 -4.71 -21.19 -9.05
C PRO A 165 -4.36 -19.78 -9.54
N GLY A 166 -3.37 -19.16 -8.91
CA GLY A 166 -2.89 -17.84 -9.29
C GLY A 166 -3.66 -16.66 -8.69
N PHE A 167 -4.62 -16.89 -7.79
CA PHE A 167 -5.47 -15.82 -7.23
C PHE A 167 -5.26 -15.59 -5.72
N ASP A 168 -4.25 -16.23 -5.14
CA ASP A 168 -3.71 -15.90 -3.81
C ASP A 168 -2.21 -15.63 -3.92
N LEU A 169 -1.66 -14.90 -2.94
CA LEU A 169 -0.22 -14.87 -2.73
C LEU A 169 0.27 -16.28 -2.35
N PRO A 170 1.50 -16.68 -2.74
CA PRO A 170 2.08 -17.92 -2.24
C PRO A 170 2.17 -17.84 -0.71
N ARG A 171 1.77 -18.91 -0.02
CA ARG A 171 1.74 -19.00 1.45
C ARG A 171 2.92 -19.83 1.94
N VAL A 172 3.47 -19.53 3.11
CA VAL A 172 4.58 -20.31 3.70
C VAL A 172 4.20 -21.78 3.86
N GLY A 173 2.95 -22.05 4.25
CA GLY A 173 2.42 -23.38 4.43
C GLY A 173 2.93 -24.09 5.69
N VAL A 174 2.63 -25.38 5.76
CA VAL A 174 2.99 -26.24 6.89
C VAL A 174 4.41 -26.80 6.70
N ASP A 175 5.26 -26.57 7.68
CA ASP A 175 6.61 -27.10 7.80
C ASP A 175 6.64 -28.08 8.99
N PRO A 176 6.69 -29.41 8.74
CA PRO A 176 6.68 -30.39 9.81
C PRO A 176 7.98 -30.42 10.62
N THR A 177 9.02 -29.67 10.20
CA THR A 177 10.35 -29.69 10.83
C THR A 177 10.51 -28.67 11.97
N ARG A 178 9.54 -27.76 12.15
CA ARG A 178 9.56 -26.77 13.24
C ARG A 178 8.16 -26.44 13.76
N PRO A 179 8.00 -26.07 15.04
CA PRO A 179 6.75 -25.53 15.53
C PRO A 179 6.34 -24.26 14.77
N GLN A 180 5.07 -24.17 14.39
CA GLN A 180 4.48 -23.02 13.70
C GLN A 180 3.08 -22.74 14.24
N THR A 181 2.79 -21.46 14.51
CA THR A 181 1.43 -20.96 14.75
C THR A 181 0.61 -21.01 13.45
N ALA A 182 -0.71 -20.80 13.54
CA ALA A 182 -1.54 -20.59 12.35
C ALA A 182 -1.05 -19.39 11.52
N ALA A 183 -0.68 -18.29 12.18
CA ALA A 183 -0.11 -17.10 11.55
C ALA A 183 1.16 -17.43 10.74
N ASP A 184 2.09 -18.22 11.29
CA ASP A 184 3.32 -18.61 10.59
C ASP A 184 3.05 -19.40 9.30
N LYS A 185 1.98 -20.20 9.28
CA LYS A 185 1.61 -21.06 8.14
C LYS A 185 0.96 -20.25 7.02
N ARG A 186 0.08 -19.30 7.36
CA ARG A 186 -0.61 -18.44 6.38
C ARG A 186 0.18 -17.20 5.96
N ALA A 187 1.31 -16.93 6.60
CA ALA A 187 2.18 -15.82 6.24
C ALA A 187 2.52 -15.85 4.74
N PRO A 188 2.60 -14.68 4.08
CA PRO A 188 2.88 -14.61 2.66
C PRO A 188 4.36 -14.99 2.40
N LEU A 189 4.58 -15.80 1.37
CA LEU A 189 5.91 -16.16 0.89
C LEU A 189 6.31 -15.19 -0.23
N ILE A 190 6.47 -13.92 0.12
CA ILE A 190 6.92 -12.83 -0.77
C ILE A 190 8.08 -12.04 -0.15
N PRO A 191 8.83 -11.23 -0.92
CA PRO A 191 9.98 -10.50 -0.38
C PRO A 191 9.64 -9.41 0.63
N ASP A 192 8.49 -8.76 0.51
CA ASP A 192 7.99 -7.79 1.48
C ASP A 192 6.61 -8.20 2.00
N ALA A 193 6.55 -8.72 3.22
CA ALA A 193 5.32 -9.19 3.83
C ALA A 193 4.30 -8.07 4.06
N ARG A 194 4.71 -6.79 4.11
CA ARG A 194 3.78 -5.66 4.28
C ARG A 194 2.76 -5.59 3.14
N ASN A 195 3.11 -6.12 1.96
CA ASN A 195 2.19 -6.27 0.83
C ASN A 195 1.11 -7.34 1.04
N ASP A 196 0.93 -7.87 2.26
CA ASP A 196 -0.21 -8.71 2.66
C ASP A 196 -0.81 -8.23 3.99
N GLU A 197 -0.68 -6.93 4.30
CA GLU A 197 -1.32 -6.28 5.45
C GLU A 197 -2.83 -6.08 5.26
N ASN A 198 -3.28 -5.95 4.01
CA ASN A 198 -4.69 -5.98 3.66
C ASN A 198 -4.84 -6.64 2.29
N LEU A 199 -6.04 -7.13 2.02
CA LEU A 199 -6.32 -7.91 0.82
C LEU A 199 -6.12 -7.10 -0.48
N ALA A 200 -6.42 -5.81 -0.48
CA ALA A 200 -6.29 -5.00 -1.70
C ALA A 200 -4.82 -4.79 -2.09
N VAL A 201 -3.91 -4.56 -1.12
CA VAL A 201 -2.46 -4.52 -1.41
C VAL A 201 -1.93 -5.92 -1.79
N ALA A 202 -2.44 -6.99 -1.18
CA ALA A 202 -2.08 -8.37 -1.53
C ALA A 202 -2.43 -8.72 -2.99
N GLN A 203 -3.64 -8.38 -3.41
CA GLN A 203 -4.08 -8.60 -4.78
C GLN A 203 -3.34 -7.68 -5.77
N THR A 204 -3.00 -6.45 -5.37
CA THR A 204 -2.14 -5.56 -6.17
C THR A 204 -0.74 -6.16 -6.35
N HIS A 205 -0.11 -6.67 -5.29
CA HIS A 205 1.19 -7.34 -5.38
C HIS A 205 1.12 -8.57 -6.29
N LEU A 206 0.06 -9.37 -6.19
CA LEU A 206 -0.17 -10.51 -7.08
C LEU A 206 -0.35 -10.11 -8.55
N ALA A 207 -0.96 -8.95 -8.83
CA ALA A 207 -1.05 -8.40 -10.19
C ALA A 207 0.33 -8.08 -10.76
N PHE A 208 1.24 -7.50 -9.98
CA PHE A 208 2.63 -7.28 -10.38
C PHE A 208 3.41 -8.59 -10.59
N ILE A 209 3.21 -9.60 -9.74
CA ILE A 209 3.77 -10.95 -9.96
C ILE A 209 3.33 -11.49 -11.32
N ARG A 210 2.03 -11.40 -11.60
CA ARG A 210 1.44 -11.90 -12.85
C ARG A 210 1.94 -11.12 -14.06
N PHE A 211 2.06 -9.79 -13.95
CA PHE A 211 2.63 -8.94 -15.00
C PHE A 211 4.06 -9.34 -15.34
N HIS A 212 4.93 -9.50 -14.34
CA HIS A 212 6.30 -9.97 -14.53
C HIS A 212 6.34 -11.33 -15.22
N ASN A 213 5.55 -12.29 -14.73
CA ASN A 213 5.49 -13.63 -15.32
C ASN A 213 5.06 -13.61 -16.79
N ARG A 214 4.10 -12.75 -17.16
CA ARG A 214 3.68 -12.58 -18.56
C ARG A 214 4.79 -11.99 -19.44
N VAL A 215 5.57 -11.05 -18.90
CA VAL A 215 6.75 -10.49 -19.60
C VAL A 215 7.80 -11.57 -19.80
N VAL A 216 8.09 -12.39 -18.78
CA VAL A 216 9.00 -13.55 -18.91
C VAL A 216 8.52 -14.51 -20.01
N ASP A 217 7.23 -14.86 -20.01
CA ASP A 217 6.65 -15.75 -21.03
C ASP A 217 6.81 -15.18 -22.45
N THR A 218 6.64 -13.86 -22.61
CA THR A 218 6.80 -13.17 -23.90
C THR A 218 8.26 -13.23 -24.36
N LEU A 219 9.20 -12.88 -23.49
CA LEU A 219 10.64 -12.91 -23.82
C LEU A 219 11.11 -14.33 -24.17
N ALA A 220 10.64 -15.34 -23.43
CA ALA A 220 10.94 -16.74 -23.72
C ALA A 220 10.39 -17.16 -25.10
N ALA A 221 9.17 -16.73 -25.45
CA ALA A 221 8.59 -16.97 -26.77
C ALA A 221 9.36 -16.25 -27.90
N ASP A 222 9.93 -15.08 -27.61
CA ASP A 222 10.78 -14.31 -28.53
C ASP A 222 12.22 -14.87 -28.65
N GLY A 223 12.54 -15.94 -27.91
CA GLY A 223 13.81 -16.65 -28.00
C GLY A 223 14.94 -16.06 -27.14
N VAL A 224 14.61 -15.24 -26.14
CA VAL A 224 15.58 -14.81 -25.12
C VAL A 224 16.08 -16.01 -24.33
N ALA A 225 17.40 -16.07 -24.10
CA ALA A 225 18.03 -17.16 -23.36
C ALA A 225 17.55 -17.20 -21.90
N GLU A 226 17.43 -18.41 -21.34
CA GLU A 226 16.90 -18.63 -19.97
C GLU A 226 17.63 -17.82 -18.90
N ASP A 227 18.97 -17.76 -18.98
CA ASP A 227 19.82 -17.01 -18.06
C ASP A 227 19.59 -15.48 -18.11
N ASP A 228 19.06 -14.97 -19.22
CA ASP A 228 18.80 -13.54 -19.42
C ASP A 228 17.34 -13.15 -19.13
N LEU A 229 16.42 -14.11 -19.03
CA LEU A 229 14.98 -13.86 -18.94
C LEU A 229 14.63 -12.96 -17.75
N PHE A 230 15.15 -13.27 -16.56
CA PHE A 230 14.81 -12.54 -15.36
C PHE A 230 15.27 -11.07 -15.41
N GLU A 231 16.53 -10.82 -15.76
CA GLU A 231 17.08 -9.45 -15.75
C GLU A 231 16.42 -8.60 -16.85
N GLN A 232 16.16 -9.17 -18.04
CA GLN A 232 15.45 -8.46 -19.09
C GLN A 232 13.99 -8.19 -18.72
N ALA A 233 13.27 -9.17 -18.16
CA ALA A 233 11.91 -8.98 -17.70
C ALA A 233 11.81 -7.93 -16.59
N ARG A 234 12.69 -8.00 -15.58
CA ARG A 234 12.78 -7.01 -14.50
C ARG A 234 13.00 -5.61 -15.05
N ARG A 235 13.95 -5.43 -15.98
CA ARG A 235 14.23 -4.13 -16.60
C ARG A 235 13.00 -3.57 -17.33
N ILE A 236 12.27 -4.40 -18.07
CA ILE A 236 11.04 -3.99 -18.76
C ILE A 236 9.98 -3.58 -17.73
N VAL A 237 9.72 -4.41 -16.73
CA VAL A 237 8.69 -4.19 -15.71
C VAL A 237 8.98 -2.92 -14.91
N VAL A 238 10.22 -2.73 -14.45
CA VAL A 238 10.62 -1.55 -13.65
C VAL A 238 10.43 -0.26 -14.44
N ARG A 239 10.77 -0.21 -15.73
CA ARG A 239 10.55 1.01 -16.54
C ARG A 239 9.08 1.34 -16.72
N HIS A 240 8.25 0.33 -17.00
CA HIS A 240 6.81 0.51 -17.12
C HIS A 240 6.18 0.94 -15.79
N TYR A 241 6.65 0.38 -14.67
CA TYR A 241 6.27 0.81 -13.33
C TYR A 241 6.64 2.28 -13.08
N GLN A 242 7.88 2.69 -13.34
CA GLN A 242 8.30 4.08 -13.17
C GLN A 242 7.53 5.04 -14.07
N TRP A 243 7.24 4.64 -15.31
CA TRP A 243 6.44 5.44 -16.23
C TRP A 243 5.05 5.66 -15.68
N MET A 244 4.35 4.58 -15.31
CA MET A 244 3.04 4.66 -14.66
C MET A 244 3.08 5.54 -13.40
N MET A 245 4.14 5.48 -12.61
CA MET A 245 4.29 6.35 -11.44
C MET A 245 4.37 7.83 -11.84
N ALA A 246 5.18 8.17 -12.84
CA ALA A 246 5.39 9.55 -13.28
C ALA A 246 4.19 10.13 -14.03
N THR A 247 3.54 9.35 -14.91
CA THR A 247 2.56 9.86 -15.88
C THR A 247 1.10 9.57 -15.51
N ASP A 248 0.85 8.66 -14.56
CA ASP A 248 -0.51 8.24 -14.19
C ASP A 248 -0.77 8.38 -12.69
N TYR A 249 0.04 7.75 -11.83
CA TYR A 249 -0.16 7.82 -10.38
C TYR A 249 0.05 9.22 -9.81
N LEU A 250 1.22 9.84 -10.03
CA LEU A 250 1.53 11.17 -9.47
C LEU A 250 0.53 12.24 -9.92
N PRO A 251 0.16 12.37 -11.21
CA PRO A 251 -0.83 13.37 -11.64
C PRO A 251 -2.25 13.16 -11.06
N ARG A 252 -2.58 11.96 -10.58
CA ARG A 252 -3.87 11.70 -9.91
C ARG A 252 -3.89 12.20 -8.48
N ILE A 253 -2.76 12.14 -7.78
CA ILE A 253 -2.68 12.49 -6.34
C ILE A 253 -2.04 13.84 -6.06
N CYS A 254 -1.29 14.40 -7.00
CA CYS A 254 -0.65 15.71 -6.91
C CYS A 254 -1.20 16.66 -7.97
N ASP A 255 -1.04 17.96 -7.75
CA ASP A 255 -1.22 18.97 -8.79
C ASP A 255 -0.33 18.63 -10.00
N PRO A 256 -0.91 18.35 -11.18
CA PRO A 256 -0.16 17.98 -12.37
C PRO A 256 0.90 19.02 -12.76
N ALA A 257 0.68 20.32 -12.47
CA ALA A 257 1.65 21.36 -12.79
C ALA A 257 2.94 21.23 -11.96
N VAL A 258 2.85 20.76 -10.71
CA VAL A 258 4.01 20.50 -9.86
C VAL A 258 4.78 19.26 -10.33
N VAL A 259 4.04 18.21 -10.72
CA VAL A 259 4.65 16.99 -11.27
C VAL A 259 5.41 17.31 -12.55
N GLU A 260 4.75 17.99 -13.50
CA GLU A 260 5.37 18.42 -14.76
C GLU A 260 6.61 19.28 -14.51
N ASP A 261 6.54 20.27 -13.62
CA ASP A 261 7.70 21.11 -13.28
C ASP A 261 8.89 20.28 -12.76
N VAL A 262 8.66 19.33 -11.86
CA VAL A 262 9.74 18.48 -11.32
C VAL A 262 10.36 17.58 -12.40
N PHE A 263 9.53 16.95 -13.24
CA PHE A 263 10.03 16.02 -14.25
C PHE A 263 10.62 16.71 -15.49
N THR A 264 10.28 17.98 -15.71
CA THR A 264 10.81 18.78 -16.84
C THR A 264 11.99 19.67 -16.43
N HIS A 265 11.97 20.26 -15.22
CA HIS A 265 13.01 21.19 -14.76
C HIS A 265 13.92 20.61 -13.66
N GLY A 266 13.64 19.39 -13.18
CA GLY A 266 14.39 18.71 -12.14
C GLY A 266 13.98 19.13 -10.72
N ARG A 267 14.68 18.55 -9.74
CA ARG A 267 14.46 18.82 -8.31
C ARG A 267 15.07 20.14 -7.89
N ARG A 268 14.46 20.82 -6.91
CA ARG A 268 14.93 22.10 -6.36
C ARG A 268 15.26 22.05 -4.87
N PHE A 269 14.61 21.19 -4.11
CA PHE A 269 14.71 21.20 -2.64
C PHE A 269 15.31 19.92 -2.09
N PHE A 270 14.99 18.77 -2.69
CA PHE A 270 15.46 17.47 -2.23
C PHE A 270 16.62 16.95 -3.08
N GLU A 271 17.81 16.88 -2.47
CA GLU A 271 19.02 16.34 -3.12
C GLU A 271 19.22 16.90 -4.55
N ALA A 272 18.95 18.21 -4.74
CA ALA A 272 18.92 18.85 -6.05
C ALA A 272 20.27 18.72 -6.78
N ASP A 273 21.37 18.90 -6.05
CA ASP A 273 22.74 18.86 -6.58
C ASP A 273 23.45 17.51 -6.37
N ALA A 274 22.73 16.45 -5.93
CA ALA A 274 23.36 15.18 -5.60
C ALA A 274 23.93 14.50 -6.87
N PRO A 275 25.26 14.31 -6.98
CA PRO A 275 25.85 13.72 -8.18
C PRO A 275 25.52 12.24 -8.30
N TYR A 276 24.91 11.80 -9.40
CA TYR A 276 24.77 10.40 -9.75
C TYR A 276 25.99 9.90 -10.55
N PRO A 277 26.51 8.66 -10.33
CA PRO A 277 26.08 7.63 -9.38
C PRO A 277 26.69 7.75 -7.98
N ALA A 278 27.49 8.79 -7.71
CA ALA A 278 28.30 8.90 -6.49
C ALA A 278 27.44 9.03 -5.20
N CYS A 279 26.25 9.61 -5.30
CA CYS A 279 25.28 9.72 -4.22
C CYS A 279 24.04 8.85 -4.54
N ARG A 280 23.85 7.80 -3.73
CA ARG A 280 22.58 7.05 -3.69
C ARG A 280 21.51 7.91 -2.99
N PRO A 281 20.24 7.80 -3.38
CA PRO A 281 19.18 8.56 -2.72
C PRO A 281 19.05 8.13 -1.26
N THR A 282 18.59 9.05 -0.42
CA THR A 282 18.11 8.75 0.93
C THR A 282 16.61 9.00 1.01
N MET A 283 15.95 8.56 2.08
CA MET A 283 14.53 8.82 2.28
C MET A 283 14.31 10.04 3.19
N PRO A 284 13.73 11.14 2.71
CA PRO A 284 13.47 12.28 3.59
C PRO A 284 12.35 11.93 4.57
N ILE A 285 12.55 12.24 5.84
CA ILE A 285 11.56 11.97 6.88
C ILE A 285 10.26 12.77 6.66
N GLU A 286 10.34 13.93 6.01
CA GLU A 286 9.18 14.73 5.59
C GLU A 286 8.26 13.98 4.62
N PHE A 287 8.84 13.11 3.78
CA PHE A 287 8.08 12.22 2.91
C PHE A 287 7.49 11.05 3.70
N SER A 288 8.33 10.27 4.41
CA SER A 288 7.92 9.00 5.02
C SER A 288 7.04 9.14 6.27
N VAL A 289 7.23 10.23 7.03
CA VAL A 289 6.49 10.50 8.27
C VAL A 289 5.27 11.39 8.03
N ALA A 290 5.23 12.15 6.93
CA ALA A 290 4.13 13.08 6.65
C ALA A 290 3.58 12.99 5.22
N ALA A 291 4.28 13.50 4.20
CA ALA A 291 3.69 13.80 2.91
C ALA A 291 3.09 12.57 2.20
N PHE A 292 3.75 11.41 2.29
CA PHE A 292 3.28 10.18 1.63
C PHE A 292 2.37 9.31 2.51
N ARG A 293 1.96 9.81 3.69
CA ARG A 293 0.90 9.20 4.52
C ARG A 293 -0.51 9.61 4.11
N LEU A 294 -0.65 10.16 2.90
CA LEU A 294 -1.91 10.57 2.29
C LEU A 294 -2.88 9.40 2.11
N GLY A 295 -2.38 8.17 1.94
CA GLY A 295 -3.22 6.98 1.72
C GLY A 295 -4.23 6.72 2.84
N HIS A 296 -3.92 7.11 4.07
CA HIS A 296 -4.83 7.00 5.21
C HIS A 296 -6.09 7.88 5.09
N SER A 297 -6.01 8.98 4.34
CA SER A 297 -7.17 9.83 4.03
C SER A 297 -8.00 9.24 2.89
N GLN A 298 -7.37 8.56 1.93
CA GLN A 298 -8.02 8.03 0.73
C GLN A 298 -8.79 6.71 0.92
N VAL A 299 -8.52 5.96 1.99
CA VAL A 299 -9.22 4.68 2.25
C VAL A 299 -10.70 4.89 2.58
N ARG A 300 -11.55 3.95 2.15
CA ARG A 300 -13.00 3.92 2.40
C ARG A 300 -13.35 2.97 3.54
N GLY A 301 -14.47 3.22 4.24
CA GLY A 301 -15.00 2.26 5.21
C GLY A 301 -15.60 1.01 4.56
N ARG A 302 -16.07 1.11 3.30
CA ARG A 302 -16.68 0.00 2.54
C ARG A 302 -16.33 0.02 1.05
N TYR A 303 -16.30 -1.17 0.46
CA TYR A 303 -15.95 -1.44 -0.92
C TYR A 303 -17.02 -2.30 -1.60
N GLN A 304 -17.30 -1.97 -2.86
CA GLN A 304 -17.89 -2.90 -3.79
C GLN A 304 -16.74 -3.83 -4.22
N TRP A 305 -16.53 -4.94 -3.51
CA TRP A 305 -15.28 -5.70 -3.68
C TRP A 305 -15.31 -6.65 -4.88
N ASN A 306 -16.42 -7.37 -5.04
CA ASN A 306 -16.74 -8.23 -6.19
C ASN A 306 -18.24 -8.50 -6.16
N ARG A 307 -18.79 -9.30 -7.08
CA ARG A 307 -20.25 -9.58 -7.11
C ARG A 307 -20.80 -10.31 -5.87
N VAL A 308 -19.95 -10.97 -5.08
CA VAL A 308 -20.36 -11.62 -3.82
C VAL A 308 -20.46 -10.56 -2.73
N PHE A 309 -19.45 -9.69 -2.65
CA PHE A 309 -19.30 -8.66 -1.62
C PHE A 309 -19.55 -7.25 -2.17
N SER A 310 -20.76 -7.02 -2.69
CA SER A 310 -21.23 -5.75 -3.22
C SER A 310 -22.63 -5.43 -2.70
N THR A 311 -23.11 -4.21 -2.94
CA THR A 311 -24.52 -3.85 -2.79
C THR A 311 -25.35 -4.78 -3.67
N GLY A 312 -26.35 -5.44 -3.08
CA GLY A 312 -27.17 -6.45 -3.75
C GLY A 312 -26.51 -7.83 -3.90
N GLY A 313 -25.22 -7.96 -3.60
CA GLY A 313 -24.54 -9.25 -3.49
C GLY A 313 -24.90 -9.98 -2.19
N PRO A 314 -24.77 -11.31 -2.13
CA PRO A 314 -25.19 -12.11 -0.98
C PRO A 314 -24.39 -11.81 0.30
N GLY A 315 -23.14 -11.32 0.18
CA GLY A 315 -22.29 -10.96 1.31
C GLY A 315 -22.42 -9.51 1.76
N GLY A 316 -23.13 -8.66 1.00
CA GLY A 316 -23.13 -7.22 1.16
C GLY A 316 -21.77 -6.57 0.86
N PRO A 317 -21.66 -5.22 0.85
CA PRO A 317 -20.39 -4.55 0.61
C PRO A 317 -19.32 -4.92 1.65
N ALA A 318 -18.11 -5.22 1.18
CA ALA A 318 -16.97 -5.54 2.03
C ALA A 318 -16.59 -4.34 2.91
N THR A 319 -16.33 -4.56 4.19
CA THR A 319 -15.81 -3.52 5.08
C THR A 319 -14.29 -3.43 5.02
N LEU A 320 -13.72 -2.28 5.39
CA LEU A 320 -12.26 -2.13 5.51
C LEU A 320 -11.67 -3.14 6.50
N LEU A 321 -12.36 -3.43 7.62
CA LEU A 321 -11.95 -4.47 8.56
C LEU A 321 -11.88 -5.86 7.90
N GLN A 322 -12.82 -6.19 7.01
CA GLN A 322 -12.76 -7.45 6.28
C GLN A 322 -11.57 -7.51 5.34
N LEU A 323 -11.21 -6.40 4.67
CA LEU A 323 -10.00 -6.37 3.85
C LEU A 323 -8.73 -6.62 4.69
N PHE A 324 -8.68 -6.16 5.95
CA PHE A 324 -7.61 -6.56 6.87
C PHE A 324 -7.70 -8.05 7.24
N ALA A 325 -8.90 -8.53 7.58
CA ALA A 325 -9.12 -9.89 8.08
C ALA A 325 -8.80 -10.97 7.03
N PHE A 326 -9.05 -10.68 5.74
CA PHE A 326 -8.73 -11.55 4.60
C PHE A 326 -7.31 -11.38 4.05
N SER A 327 -6.37 -10.98 4.90
CA SER A 327 -4.94 -10.95 4.61
C SER A 327 -4.19 -11.92 5.55
N GLY A 328 -2.96 -12.29 5.22
CA GLY A 328 -2.15 -13.19 6.05
C GLY A 328 -1.34 -12.48 7.14
N VAL A 329 -0.98 -11.21 6.97
CA VAL A 329 -0.16 -10.46 7.95
C VAL A 329 -1.02 -9.82 9.03
N SER A 330 -1.97 -8.96 8.65
CA SER A 330 -2.87 -8.34 9.62
C SER A 330 -4.04 -9.25 10.00
N GLY A 331 -4.40 -10.15 9.08
CA GLY A 331 -5.60 -10.97 9.15
C GLY A 331 -5.42 -12.43 9.58
N ALA A 332 -6.46 -13.21 9.37
CA ALA A 332 -6.47 -14.65 9.55
C ALA A 332 -6.99 -15.41 8.32
N LEU A 333 -7.12 -14.72 7.18
CA LEU A 333 -7.78 -15.22 5.96
C LEU A 333 -9.23 -15.67 6.24
N ASP A 334 -9.89 -15.03 7.19
CA ASP A 334 -11.22 -15.38 7.70
C ASP A 334 -11.94 -14.14 8.25
N ASN A 335 -13.28 -14.18 8.32
CA ASN A 335 -14.12 -13.07 8.75
C ASN A 335 -14.19 -12.97 10.27
N LEU A 336 -13.20 -12.32 10.89
CA LEU A 336 -13.05 -12.23 12.34
C LEU A 336 -13.26 -10.81 12.88
N SER A 337 -13.60 -10.72 14.17
CA SER A 337 -13.62 -9.45 14.90
C SER A 337 -12.19 -8.95 15.19
N LEU A 338 -12.04 -7.64 15.45
CA LEU A 338 -10.76 -7.03 15.80
C LEU A 338 -10.04 -7.75 16.94
N GLN A 339 -10.75 -8.18 17.98
CA GLN A 339 -10.16 -8.88 19.13
C GLN A 339 -9.61 -10.26 18.74
N GLN A 340 -10.28 -10.96 17.82
CA GLN A 340 -9.85 -12.28 17.37
C GLN A 340 -8.63 -12.20 16.43
N LEU A 341 -8.48 -11.10 15.68
CA LEU A 341 -7.32 -10.89 14.80
C LEU A 341 -5.99 -10.78 15.56
N ASP A 342 -6.04 -10.41 16.84
CA ASP A 342 -4.85 -10.29 17.69
C ASP A 342 -4.31 -11.67 18.14
N GLU A 343 -5.06 -12.77 17.97
CA GLU A 343 -4.67 -14.13 18.39
C GLU A 343 -3.86 -14.89 17.32
N PRO A 344 -2.57 -15.23 17.51
CA PRO A 344 -1.72 -15.88 16.50
C PRO A 344 -2.30 -17.17 15.89
N ASP A 345 -3.01 -17.95 16.71
CA ASP A 345 -3.60 -19.23 16.33
C ASP A 345 -5.10 -19.15 15.92
N ALA A 346 -5.63 -17.94 15.70
CA ALA A 346 -6.97 -17.78 15.14
C ALA A 346 -7.10 -18.46 13.77
N SER A 347 -8.26 -19.09 13.52
CA SER A 347 -8.62 -19.82 12.30
C SER A 347 -7.49 -20.72 11.77
N PRO A 348 -7.09 -21.77 12.52
CA PRO A 348 -5.94 -22.61 12.18
C PRO A 348 -6.07 -23.40 10.86
N GLU A 349 -7.30 -23.60 10.39
CA GLU A 349 -7.64 -24.20 9.10
C GLU A 349 -7.58 -23.22 7.91
N SER A 350 -7.66 -21.91 8.17
CA SER A 350 -7.68 -20.85 7.14
C SER A 350 -6.25 -20.45 6.76
N LEU A 351 -5.66 -21.24 5.85
CA LEU A 351 -4.27 -21.05 5.42
C LEU A 351 -4.11 -20.37 4.05
N ARG A 352 -5.19 -20.22 3.29
CA ARG A 352 -5.22 -19.66 1.93
C ARG A 352 -6.43 -18.73 1.79
N LEU A 353 -6.32 -17.71 0.94
CA LEU A 353 -7.43 -16.80 0.66
C LEU A 353 -8.65 -17.59 0.14
N PRO A 354 -9.86 -17.39 0.68
CA PRO A 354 -11.05 -18.02 0.12
C PRO A 354 -11.40 -17.49 -1.28
N SER A 355 -11.76 -18.36 -2.22
CA SER A 355 -11.97 -18.00 -3.64
C SER A 355 -13.10 -16.99 -3.88
N ASN A 356 -14.04 -16.85 -2.94
CA ASN A 356 -15.09 -15.83 -3.01
C ASN A 356 -14.59 -14.41 -2.68
N TRP A 357 -13.37 -14.28 -2.12
CA TRP A 357 -12.73 -13.01 -1.77
C TRP A 357 -11.73 -12.53 -2.82
N ILE A 358 -11.61 -13.18 -3.98
CA ILE A 358 -10.75 -12.69 -5.06
C ILE A 358 -11.24 -11.30 -5.52
N ALA A 359 -10.31 -10.39 -5.78
CA ALA A 359 -10.63 -9.04 -6.21
C ALA A 359 -11.30 -9.04 -7.59
N ASP A 360 -12.30 -8.16 -7.76
CA ASP A 360 -12.74 -7.70 -9.07
C ASP A 360 -12.01 -6.38 -9.38
N PHE A 361 -10.96 -6.44 -10.20
CA PHE A 361 -10.17 -5.24 -10.50
C PHE A 361 -10.97 -4.17 -11.24
N GLY A 362 -12.06 -4.54 -11.91
CA GLY A 362 -13.01 -3.60 -12.52
C GLY A 362 -13.69 -2.67 -11.50
N ARG A 363 -13.74 -3.09 -10.23
CA ARG A 363 -14.24 -2.26 -9.12
C ARG A 363 -13.18 -1.37 -8.50
N LEU A 364 -11.90 -1.61 -8.78
CA LEU A 364 -10.79 -0.82 -8.26
C LEU A 364 -10.23 0.18 -9.28
N TYR A 365 -10.37 -0.11 -10.57
CA TYR A 365 -9.83 0.69 -11.67
C TYR A 365 -10.87 0.90 -12.78
N ASP A 366 -10.73 2.02 -13.49
CA ASP A 366 -11.64 2.41 -14.58
C ASP A 366 -11.11 1.93 -15.94
N PHE A 367 -11.57 0.77 -16.40
CA PHE A 367 -11.14 0.18 -17.67
C PHE A 367 -11.74 0.89 -18.89
N ALA A 368 -12.70 1.82 -18.71
CA ALA A 368 -13.12 2.70 -19.80
C ALA A 368 -11.95 3.55 -20.31
N GLU A 369 -10.99 3.89 -19.44
CA GLU A 369 -9.76 4.59 -19.80
C GLU A 369 -8.93 3.79 -20.84
N ALA A 370 -8.99 2.46 -20.80
CA ALA A 370 -8.32 1.56 -21.74
C ALA A 370 -9.23 1.05 -22.87
N GLN A 371 -10.35 1.73 -23.13
CA GLN A 371 -11.34 1.33 -24.15
C GLN A 371 -11.92 -0.08 -23.91
N ARG A 372 -11.98 -0.50 -22.65
CA ARG A 372 -12.56 -1.78 -22.20
C ARG A 372 -13.66 -1.54 -21.16
N PRO A 373 -14.69 -0.71 -21.44
CA PRO A 373 -15.71 -0.33 -20.47
C PRO A 373 -16.50 -1.51 -19.93
N GLU A 374 -16.57 -2.63 -20.65
CA GLU A 374 -17.24 -3.86 -20.21
C GLU A 374 -16.52 -4.58 -19.05
N LEU A 375 -15.28 -4.20 -18.75
CA LEU A 375 -14.54 -4.67 -17.58
C LEU A 375 -14.79 -3.81 -16.35
N THR A 376 -15.51 -2.70 -16.48
CA THR A 376 -15.90 -1.84 -15.36
C THR A 376 -17.41 -2.02 -15.08
N PRO A 377 -17.83 -2.21 -13.82
CA PRO A 377 -19.24 -2.36 -13.48
C PRO A 377 -20.10 -1.14 -13.82
N ASP A 378 -21.40 -1.38 -13.99
CA ASP A 378 -22.40 -0.31 -14.08
C ASP A 378 -22.34 0.58 -12.84
N GLY A 379 -22.09 1.88 -13.03
CA GLY A 379 -21.86 2.85 -11.96
C GLY A 379 -20.39 3.19 -11.70
N GLY A 380 -19.45 2.54 -12.40
CA GLY A 380 -18.02 2.81 -12.30
C GLY A 380 -17.30 2.04 -11.17
N PRO A 381 -15.98 2.22 -11.03
CA PRO A 381 -15.23 1.64 -9.93
C PRO A 381 -15.56 2.34 -8.60
N ASP A 382 -15.21 1.71 -7.49
CA ASP A 382 -15.09 2.40 -6.20
C ASP A 382 -14.14 3.60 -6.35
N ARG A 383 -14.54 4.75 -5.80
CA ARG A 383 -13.75 5.99 -5.81
C ARG A 383 -13.03 6.15 -4.48
N ALA A 384 -11.75 6.49 -4.46
CA ALA A 384 -11.05 6.84 -3.24
C ALA A 384 -11.76 8.02 -2.53
N LYS A 385 -11.56 8.13 -1.22
CA LYS A 385 -11.83 9.40 -0.54
C LYS A 385 -10.88 10.48 -1.05
N ARG A 386 -11.30 11.74 -0.94
CA ARG A 386 -10.46 12.91 -1.21
C ARG A 386 -9.25 12.87 -0.30
N ILE A 387 -8.12 13.42 -0.76
CA ILE A 387 -7.00 13.71 0.15
C ILE A 387 -7.39 14.94 0.95
N ASP A 388 -7.81 14.70 2.19
CA ASP A 388 -8.28 15.68 3.16
C ASP A 388 -7.89 15.29 4.59
N THR A 389 -8.29 16.10 5.57
CA THR A 389 -7.94 15.87 6.98
C THR A 389 -8.82 14.82 7.68
N GLY A 390 -9.86 14.28 7.02
CA GLY A 390 -10.84 13.37 7.61
C GLY A 390 -10.53 11.89 7.39
N LEU A 391 -10.42 11.11 8.47
CA LEU A 391 -10.10 9.68 8.43
C LEU A 391 -11.33 8.81 8.66
N VAL A 392 -11.38 7.64 8.02
CA VAL A 392 -12.48 6.68 8.20
C VAL A 392 -12.28 5.76 9.41
N ASP A 393 -13.38 5.22 9.92
CA ASP A 393 -13.36 4.08 10.84
C ASP A 393 -12.92 2.80 10.07
N PRO A 394 -12.06 1.91 10.62
CA PRO A 394 -11.56 1.84 11.99
C PRO A 394 -10.17 2.44 12.21
N LEU A 395 -9.77 3.51 11.50
CA LEU A 395 -8.43 4.10 11.71
C LEU A 395 -8.25 4.75 13.10
N ALA A 396 -9.34 5.00 13.82
CA ALA A 396 -9.32 5.34 15.23
C ALA A 396 -8.92 4.14 16.13
N GLN A 397 -9.07 2.89 15.64
CA GLN A 397 -8.86 1.64 16.39
C GLN A 397 -8.29 0.53 15.48
N LEU A 398 -6.99 0.59 15.17
CA LEU A 398 -6.36 -0.44 14.34
C LEU A 398 -6.16 -1.79 15.08
N PRO A 399 -6.22 -2.94 14.36
CA PRO A 399 -5.83 -4.24 14.89
C PRO A 399 -4.34 -4.30 15.26
N ALA A 400 -3.95 -5.16 16.20
CA ALA A 400 -2.56 -5.20 16.68
C ALA A 400 -1.57 -5.68 15.59
N GLY A 401 -2.03 -6.53 14.66
CA GLY A 401 -1.25 -7.03 13.54
C GLY A 401 -0.69 -5.91 12.64
N SER A 402 -1.41 -4.78 12.52
CA SER A 402 -0.98 -3.61 11.76
C SER A 402 0.24 -2.90 12.34
N PHE A 403 0.76 -3.33 13.50
CA PHE A 403 1.92 -2.74 14.18
C PHE A 403 3.18 -3.62 14.12
N GLY A 404 3.26 -4.58 13.19
CA GLY A 404 4.48 -5.38 12.98
C GLY A 404 4.59 -6.63 13.88
N GLY A 405 3.48 -7.08 14.46
CA GLY A 405 3.39 -8.39 15.13
C GLY A 405 2.46 -8.43 16.35
N ARG A 406 1.95 -9.63 16.66
CA ARG A 406 1.02 -9.94 17.76
C ARG A 406 1.72 -10.07 19.12
N ALA A 407 2.54 -9.08 19.48
CA ALA A 407 3.29 -9.06 20.74
C ALA A 407 2.38 -8.71 21.95
N PRO A 408 2.71 -9.13 23.19
CA PRO A 408 1.94 -8.83 24.40
C PRO A 408 1.92 -7.35 24.83
N GLU A 409 2.59 -6.46 24.08
CA GLU A 409 2.66 -5.01 24.28
C GLU A 409 1.72 -4.24 23.33
N ALA A 410 0.62 -4.86 22.90
CA ALA A 410 -0.38 -4.18 22.08
C ALA A 410 -0.88 -2.89 22.78
N PRO A 411 -1.08 -1.78 22.04
CA PRO A 411 -1.49 -0.52 22.63
C PRO A 411 -2.74 -0.68 23.50
N SER A 412 -2.63 -0.24 24.76
CA SER A 412 -3.57 -0.54 25.84
C SER A 412 -4.71 0.47 25.98
N THR A 413 -4.61 1.63 25.30
CA THR A 413 -5.65 2.66 25.28
C THR A 413 -6.16 2.94 23.86
N ALA A 414 -7.39 3.45 23.75
CA ALA A 414 -7.98 3.85 22.48
C ALA A 414 -7.15 4.92 21.75
N MET A 415 -6.57 5.89 22.48
CA MET A 415 -5.72 6.92 21.89
C MET A 415 -4.38 6.37 21.38
N GLN A 416 -3.84 5.34 22.03
CA GLN A 416 -2.63 4.67 21.54
C GLN A 416 -2.89 3.79 20.30
N ARG A 417 -4.15 3.44 20.03
CA ARG A 417 -4.63 2.77 18.80
C ARG A 417 -5.04 3.76 17.71
N ASN A 418 -5.27 5.03 18.05
CA ASN A 418 -5.65 6.09 17.11
C ASN A 418 -4.47 6.42 16.17
N LEU A 419 -4.65 6.14 14.88
CA LEU A 419 -3.62 6.35 13.87
C LEU A 419 -3.16 7.82 13.77
N ALA A 420 -4.11 8.77 13.86
CA ALA A 420 -3.80 10.18 13.71
C ALA A 420 -2.88 10.66 14.84
N PHE A 421 -3.23 10.36 16.08
CA PHE A 421 -2.42 10.74 17.25
C PHE A 421 -1.00 10.15 17.17
N ARG A 422 -0.87 8.87 16.76
CA ARG A 422 0.43 8.21 16.59
C ARG A 422 1.28 8.89 15.52
N ASN A 423 0.69 9.23 14.37
CA ASN A 423 1.41 9.92 13.30
C ASN A 423 1.91 11.28 13.75
N LEU A 424 1.08 12.05 14.48
CA LEU A 424 1.45 13.34 15.04
C LEU A 424 2.58 13.22 16.08
N LYS A 425 2.48 12.26 17.00
CA LYS A 425 3.53 11.97 18.00
C LYS A 425 4.84 11.52 17.35
N ARG A 426 4.78 10.72 16.28
CA ARG A 426 5.96 10.27 15.54
C ARG A 426 6.65 11.43 14.84
N ALA A 427 5.90 12.40 14.31
CA ALA A 427 6.47 13.62 13.74
C ALA A 427 7.23 14.44 14.78
N ALA A 428 6.66 14.61 15.98
CA ALA A 428 7.32 15.27 17.10
C ALA A 428 8.61 14.54 17.52
N MET A 429 8.58 13.21 17.62
CA MET A 429 9.75 12.38 17.98
C MET A 429 10.97 12.60 17.06
N VAL A 430 10.74 12.91 15.78
CA VAL A 430 11.82 13.13 14.81
C VAL A 430 12.10 14.61 14.56
N ASP A 431 11.60 15.52 15.40
CA ASP A 431 11.72 16.97 15.23
C ASP A 431 11.36 17.39 13.80
N LEU A 432 10.22 16.91 13.27
CA LEU A 432 9.83 17.14 11.88
C LEU A 432 9.55 18.62 11.63
N ALA A 433 9.95 19.14 10.47
CA ALA A 433 9.59 20.50 10.05
C ALA A 433 8.07 20.71 10.08
N SER A 434 7.61 21.89 10.49
CA SER A 434 6.20 22.25 10.37
C SER A 434 5.82 22.59 8.92
N GLY A 435 4.53 22.52 8.62
CA GLY A 435 4.00 22.97 7.34
C GLY A 435 4.41 24.41 6.99
N PRO A 436 4.18 25.40 7.87
CA PRO A 436 4.62 26.78 7.65
C PRO A 436 6.13 26.95 7.42
N GLN A 437 6.99 26.16 8.10
CA GLN A 437 8.43 26.20 7.86
C GLN A 437 8.78 25.76 6.43
N LEU A 438 8.17 24.67 5.95
CA LEU A 438 8.39 24.20 4.58
C LEU A 438 7.74 25.10 3.54
N ALA A 439 6.57 25.67 3.82
CA ALA A 439 5.93 26.66 2.95
C ALA A 439 6.85 27.87 2.73
N ALA A 440 7.44 28.41 3.80
CA ALA A 440 8.42 29.50 3.71
C ALA A 440 9.67 29.11 2.93
N MET A 441 10.23 27.92 3.18
CA MET A 441 11.40 27.39 2.45
C MET A 441 11.11 27.23 0.95
N MET A 442 9.92 26.75 0.60
CA MET A 442 9.50 26.48 -0.77
C MET A 442 8.89 27.68 -1.49
N GLN A 443 8.74 28.82 -0.78
CA GLN A 443 8.07 30.03 -1.28
C GLN A 443 6.61 29.76 -1.70
N VAL A 444 5.93 28.91 -0.94
CA VAL A 444 4.50 28.65 -1.04
C VAL A 444 3.78 29.51 -0.01
N GLU A 445 2.66 30.11 -0.39
CA GLU A 445 1.84 30.89 0.55
C GLU A 445 1.34 29.97 1.69
N PRO A 446 1.63 30.28 2.97
CA PRO A 446 1.23 29.43 4.07
C PRO A 446 -0.30 29.44 4.27
N LEU A 447 -0.84 28.34 4.80
CA LEU A 447 -2.24 28.29 5.20
C LEU A 447 -2.55 29.36 6.27
N THR A 448 -3.66 30.05 6.10
CA THR A 448 -4.14 31.05 7.07
C THR A 448 -4.65 30.39 8.35
N ARG A 449 -4.83 31.18 9.42
CA ARG A 449 -5.43 30.72 10.68
C ARG A 449 -6.76 29.99 10.46
N GLU A 450 -7.65 30.58 9.67
CA GLU A 450 -8.96 30.02 9.37
C GLU A 450 -8.80 28.68 8.63
N GLN A 451 -7.96 28.65 7.59
CA GLN A 451 -7.69 27.43 6.84
C GLN A 451 -7.12 26.30 7.71
N VAL A 452 -6.23 26.58 8.66
CA VAL A 452 -5.70 25.57 9.58
C VAL A 452 -6.80 25.03 10.52
N LEU A 453 -7.55 25.92 11.16
CA LEU A 453 -8.48 25.56 12.22
C LEU A 453 -9.80 24.97 11.69
N THR A 454 -10.34 25.52 10.60
CA THR A 454 -11.67 25.14 10.07
C THR A 454 -11.60 24.43 8.73
N GLY A 455 -10.55 24.65 7.93
CA GLY A 455 -10.46 24.13 6.56
C GLY A 455 -11.68 24.46 5.71
N ALA A 456 -12.18 23.48 4.98
CA ALA A 456 -13.41 23.55 4.19
C ALA A 456 -14.69 23.33 5.02
N GLY A 457 -14.57 23.06 6.33
CA GLY A 457 -15.69 22.88 7.26
C GLY A 457 -15.98 21.44 7.68
N ASP A 458 -15.36 20.44 7.04
CA ASP A 458 -15.60 19.01 7.33
C ASP A 458 -14.88 18.55 8.60
N VAL A 459 -13.66 19.04 8.82
CA VAL A 459 -12.85 18.78 10.01
C VAL A 459 -12.49 20.11 10.66
N VAL A 460 -13.12 20.40 11.80
CA VAL A 460 -12.91 21.63 12.57
C VAL A 460 -12.20 21.30 13.87
N VAL A 461 -11.01 21.89 14.06
CA VAL A 461 -10.25 21.74 15.30
C VAL A 461 -10.85 22.70 16.34
N THR A 462 -11.44 22.12 17.40
CA THR A 462 -12.10 22.87 18.49
C THR A 462 -11.52 22.49 19.84
N GLY A 463 -11.94 23.16 20.92
CA GLY A 463 -11.51 22.84 22.28
C GLY A 463 -10.12 23.35 22.68
N LEU A 464 -9.48 24.16 21.83
CA LEU A 464 -8.19 24.80 22.11
C LEU A 464 -8.37 26.18 22.78
N SER A 465 -7.45 26.55 23.68
CA SER A 465 -7.31 27.95 24.11
C SER A 465 -6.82 28.83 22.95
N THR A 466 -6.85 30.16 23.11
CA THR A 466 -6.34 31.07 22.08
C THR A 466 -4.85 30.83 21.83
N GLU A 467 -4.07 30.64 22.89
CA GLU A 467 -2.63 30.38 22.85
C GLU A 467 -2.33 29.03 22.19
N GLN A 468 -3.13 28.00 22.47
CA GLN A 468 -3.00 26.69 21.84
C GLN A 468 -3.35 26.73 20.35
N ALA A 469 -4.38 27.48 19.97
CA ALA A 469 -4.74 27.69 18.57
C ALA A 469 -3.66 28.49 17.83
N ASP A 470 -3.08 29.53 18.45
CA ASP A 470 -1.96 30.29 17.90
C ASP A 470 -0.74 29.40 17.68
N ALA A 471 -0.41 28.56 18.66
CA ALA A 471 0.68 27.59 18.57
C ALA A 471 0.46 26.59 17.41
N LEU A 472 -0.75 26.06 17.25
CA LEU A 472 -1.09 25.14 16.16
C LEU A 472 -0.94 25.80 14.79
N VAL A 473 -1.34 27.07 14.64
CA VAL A 473 -1.22 27.81 13.37
C VAL A 473 0.24 28.10 13.03
N GLU A 474 1.03 28.50 14.02
CA GLU A 474 2.46 28.78 13.83
C GLU A 474 3.27 27.50 13.53
N ARG A 475 2.91 26.38 14.17
CA ARG A 475 3.66 25.13 14.13
C ARG A 475 2.80 23.95 13.67
N THR A 476 1.98 24.17 12.65
CA THR A 476 1.06 23.13 12.15
C THR A 476 1.84 21.86 11.76
N PRO A 477 1.53 20.68 12.34
CA PRO A 477 2.21 19.43 12.03
C PRO A 477 2.14 19.13 10.53
N LEU A 478 3.27 18.77 9.93
CA LEU A 478 3.38 18.69 8.46
C LEU A 478 2.34 17.77 7.83
N TRP A 479 2.08 16.60 8.42
CA TRP A 479 1.08 15.67 7.89
C TRP A 479 -0.32 16.28 7.85
N PHE A 480 -0.73 16.96 8.93
CA PHE A 480 -2.01 17.67 8.95
C PHE A 480 -2.02 18.83 7.95
N TYR A 481 -0.92 19.58 7.86
CA TYR A 481 -0.79 20.70 6.93
C TYR A 481 -0.95 20.27 5.47
N VAL A 482 -0.28 19.21 5.02
CA VAL A 482 -0.38 18.75 3.62
C VAL A 482 -1.75 18.19 3.28
N LEU A 483 -2.43 17.54 4.24
CA LEU A 483 -3.80 17.09 4.07
C LEU A 483 -4.77 18.27 3.99
N ARG A 484 -4.56 19.31 4.82
CA ARG A 484 -5.37 20.53 4.79
C ARG A 484 -5.13 21.34 3.52
N GLU A 485 -3.89 21.40 3.07
CA GLU A 485 -3.53 21.99 1.78
C GLU A 485 -4.24 21.25 0.64
N ALA A 486 -4.25 19.92 0.63
CA ALA A 486 -4.97 19.14 -0.36
C ALA A 486 -6.50 19.32 -0.32
N GLU A 487 -7.08 19.35 0.88
CA GLU A 487 -8.50 19.61 1.12
C GLU A 487 -8.96 20.92 0.45
N LEU A 488 -8.14 21.97 0.57
CA LEU A 488 -8.37 23.30 0.01
C LEU A 488 -8.05 23.40 -1.49
N ASN A 489 -7.39 22.38 -2.06
CA ASN A 489 -6.99 22.31 -3.47
C ASN A 489 -7.65 21.14 -4.22
N GLY A 490 -8.91 20.85 -3.88
CA GLY A 490 -9.72 19.88 -4.64
C GLY A 490 -9.37 18.43 -4.38
N GLY A 491 -8.78 18.10 -3.23
CA GLY A 491 -8.50 16.71 -2.82
C GLY A 491 -7.25 16.09 -3.46
N ARG A 492 -6.35 16.92 -4.00
CA ARG A 492 -5.01 16.55 -4.50
C ARG A 492 -3.96 17.29 -3.71
N LEU A 493 -2.81 16.64 -3.45
CA LEU A 493 -1.66 17.33 -2.91
C LEU A 493 -1.31 18.53 -3.81
N ALA A 494 -1.06 19.67 -3.20
CA ALA A 494 -0.61 20.90 -3.87
C ALA A 494 0.62 21.44 -3.13
N GLY A 495 1.12 22.61 -3.55
CA GLY A 495 2.12 23.39 -2.80
C GLY A 495 3.24 22.56 -2.17
N VAL A 496 3.29 22.54 -0.84
CA VAL A 496 4.32 21.84 -0.06
C VAL A 496 4.21 20.31 -0.24
N GLY A 497 3.02 19.74 -0.07
CA GLY A 497 2.81 18.30 -0.15
C GLY A 497 3.19 17.72 -1.50
N ALA A 498 2.74 18.36 -2.59
CA ALA A 498 3.03 17.92 -3.96
C ALA A 498 4.53 18.01 -4.27
N ARG A 499 5.18 19.10 -3.85
CA ARG A 499 6.62 19.31 -4.11
C ARG A 499 7.48 18.25 -3.44
N ILE A 500 7.19 17.91 -2.18
CA ILE A 500 7.89 16.84 -1.45
C ILE A 500 7.72 15.50 -2.19
N VAL A 501 6.49 15.12 -2.51
CA VAL A 501 6.19 13.82 -3.12
C VAL A 501 6.82 13.71 -4.50
N ALA A 502 6.63 14.70 -5.37
CA ALA A 502 7.16 14.68 -6.74
C ALA A 502 8.70 14.63 -6.77
N GLU A 503 9.41 15.43 -5.97
CA GLU A 503 10.88 15.43 -5.98
C GLU A 503 11.48 14.13 -5.42
N VAL A 504 10.82 13.51 -4.43
CA VAL A 504 11.26 12.21 -3.89
C VAL A 504 11.07 11.10 -4.91
N PHE A 505 9.92 11.05 -5.61
CA PHE A 505 9.71 10.09 -6.69
C PHE A 505 10.74 10.27 -7.80
N HIS A 506 10.96 11.51 -8.25
CA HIS A 506 11.99 11.81 -9.24
C HIS A 506 13.37 11.31 -8.78
N ARG A 507 13.73 11.57 -7.51
CA ARG A 507 14.99 11.11 -6.92
C ARG A 507 15.11 9.60 -6.82
N ALA A 508 14.05 8.90 -6.42
CA ALA A 508 14.03 7.45 -6.37
C ALA A 508 14.15 6.81 -7.77
N MET A 509 13.53 7.41 -8.80
CA MET A 509 13.68 6.96 -10.18
C MET A 509 15.07 7.23 -10.74
N GLU A 510 15.65 8.40 -10.47
CA GLU A 510 17.04 8.71 -10.89
C GLU A 510 18.05 7.75 -10.24
N GLY A 511 17.86 7.46 -8.94
CA GLY A 511 18.72 6.58 -8.16
C GLY A 511 18.61 5.09 -8.50
N SER A 512 17.49 4.67 -9.10
CA SER A 512 17.21 3.29 -9.48
C SER A 512 18.25 2.73 -10.46
N CYS A 513 18.50 1.42 -10.38
CA CYS A 513 19.38 0.71 -11.32
C CYS A 513 18.85 0.75 -12.76
N THR A 514 17.51 0.78 -12.92
CA THR A 514 16.81 0.93 -14.20
C THR A 514 15.99 2.21 -14.18
N SER A 515 16.45 3.28 -14.84
CA SER A 515 15.87 4.62 -14.64
C SER A 515 15.33 5.24 -15.92
N ILE A 516 14.03 5.58 -15.95
CA ILE A 516 13.45 6.38 -17.03
C ILE A 516 13.89 7.86 -16.97
N VAL A 517 14.24 8.37 -15.78
CA VAL A 517 14.74 9.75 -15.60
C VAL A 517 16.13 9.90 -16.21
N ARG A 518 17.00 8.89 -16.07
CA ARG A 518 18.32 8.87 -16.71
C ARG A 518 18.29 8.48 -18.18
N GLU A 519 17.16 7.94 -18.65
CA GLU A 519 16.92 7.54 -20.04
C GLU A 519 15.65 8.23 -20.58
N PRO A 520 15.62 9.58 -20.69
CA PRO A 520 14.40 10.34 -20.98
C PRO A 520 13.79 10.06 -22.37
N GLY A 521 14.54 9.41 -23.27
CA GLY A 521 14.06 8.94 -24.56
C GLY A 521 13.35 7.58 -24.52
N TRP A 522 13.36 6.87 -23.38
CA TRP A 522 12.63 5.61 -23.25
C TRP A 522 11.12 5.86 -23.31
N ARG A 523 10.38 4.92 -23.89
CA ARG A 523 8.93 4.93 -24.02
C ARG A 523 8.36 3.55 -23.70
N PRO A 524 7.17 3.45 -23.08
CA PRO A 524 6.49 2.18 -22.86
C PRO A 524 6.21 1.46 -24.18
N ALA A 525 6.32 0.14 -24.14
CA ALA A 525 6.04 -0.74 -25.27
C ALA A 525 4.87 -1.71 -24.99
N LEU A 526 4.39 -1.75 -23.75
CA LEU A 526 3.32 -2.64 -23.28
C LEU A 526 1.99 -1.90 -23.07
N GLY A 527 1.93 -0.62 -23.46
CA GLY A 527 0.73 0.21 -23.42
C GLY A 527 0.01 0.28 -24.78
N PRO A 528 -1.08 1.07 -24.87
CA PRO A 528 -1.80 1.25 -26.14
C PRO A 528 -1.00 2.06 -27.18
N ASP A 529 -0.04 2.87 -26.74
CA ASP A 529 0.85 3.67 -27.56
C ASP A 529 2.19 3.90 -26.82
N GLU A 530 3.09 4.66 -27.45
CA GLU A 530 4.42 4.96 -26.92
C GLU A 530 4.40 5.99 -25.77
N ASP A 531 3.28 6.66 -25.47
CA ASP A 531 3.22 7.71 -24.43
C ASP A 531 2.33 7.31 -23.24
N THR A 532 1.62 6.18 -23.33
CA THR A 532 0.64 5.76 -22.33
C THR A 532 1.00 4.42 -21.73
N PHE A 533 1.13 4.37 -20.41
CA PHE A 533 1.09 3.11 -19.66
C PHE A 533 0.56 3.36 -18.25
N ARG A 534 -0.62 2.82 -17.96
CA ARG A 534 -1.39 3.02 -16.72
C ARG A 534 -1.59 1.70 -15.99
N MET A 535 -2.15 1.76 -14.79
CA MET A 535 -2.43 0.54 -14.02
C MET A 535 -3.40 -0.41 -14.73
N VAL A 536 -4.38 0.13 -15.47
CA VAL A 536 -5.28 -0.69 -16.31
C VAL A 536 -4.55 -1.41 -17.44
N ASP A 537 -3.53 -0.79 -18.03
CA ASP A 537 -2.75 -1.39 -19.12
C ASP A 537 -1.86 -2.52 -18.56
N LEU A 538 -1.26 -2.31 -17.38
CA LEU A 538 -0.56 -3.37 -16.62
C LEU A 538 -1.48 -4.57 -16.36
N LEU A 539 -2.70 -4.31 -15.85
CA LEU A 539 -3.67 -5.36 -15.54
C LEU A 539 -4.13 -6.11 -16.80
N LEU A 540 -4.40 -5.41 -17.90
CA LEU A 540 -4.76 -6.02 -19.18
C LEU A 540 -3.63 -6.89 -19.72
N HIS A 541 -2.38 -6.41 -19.65
CA HIS A 541 -1.23 -7.20 -20.08
C HIS A 541 -1.05 -8.44 -19.19
N ALA A 542 -1.09 -8.28 -17.87
CA ALA A 542 -1.00 -9.39 -16.91
C ALA A 542 -2.11 -10.44 -17.10
N ALA A 543 -3.31 -10.01 -17.50
CA ALA A 543 -4.44 -10.88 -17.80
C ALA A 543 -4.39 -11.53 -19.19
N ASP A 544 -3.46 -11.13 -20.06
CA ASP A 544 -3.46 -11.48 -21.48
C ASP A 544 -4.80 -11.11 -22.16
N GLY A 545 -5.37 -9.97 -21.76
CA GLY A 545 -6.67 -9.47 -22.23
C GLY A 545 -7.90 -10.23 -21.73
N ARG A 546 -7.73 -11.27 -20.91
CA ARG A 546 -8.79 -12.17 -20.45
C ARG A 546 -9.61 -11.61 -19.29
N ALA A 547 -10.91 -11.44 -19.50
CA ALA A 547 -11.82 -10.85 -18.52
C ALA A 547 -11.91 -11.67 -17.22
N GLU A 548 -11.81 -13.00 -17.31
CA GLU A 548 -11.87 -13.90 -16.15
C GLU A 548 -10.62 -13.84 -15.25
N VAL A 549 -9.56 -13.14 -15.66
CA VAL A 549 -8.42 -12.85 -14.77
C VAL A 549 -8.61 -11.50 -14.05
N ILE A 550 -9.26 -10.54 -14.71
CA ILE A 550 -9.59 -9.22 -14.15
C ILE A 550 -10.73 -9.33 -13.13
N ASN A 551 -11.76 -10.12 -13.45
CA ASN A 551 -12.91 -10.40 -12.61
C ASN A 551 -13.22 -11.91 -12.62
N PRO A 552 -12.56 -12.70 -11.75
CA PRO A 552 -12.66 -14.16 -11.79
C PRO A 552 -14.04 -14.70 -11.43
N LEU A 553 -14.74 -14.02 -10.52
CA LEU A 553 -16.09 -14.40 -10.13
C LEU A 553 -17.14 -14.00 -11.19
N GLY A 554 -16.80 -13.10 -12.10
CA GLY A 554 -17.70 -12.56 -13.12
C GLY A 554 -18.69 -11.54 -12.57
N THR A 555 -19.52 -10.99 -13.46
CA THR A 555 -20.47 -9.90 -13.14
C THR A 555 -21.85 -10.39 -12.69
N ALA A 556 -22.27 -11.57 -13.16
CA ALA A 556 -23.58 -12.16 -12.84
C ALA A 556 -23.44 -13.38 -11.91
N ALA A 557 -24.46 -13.61 -11.08
CA ALA A 557 -24.58 -14.86 -10.37
C ALA A 557 -24.76 -16.02 -11.37
N PRO A 558 -24.17 -17.20 -11.11
CA PRO A 558 -24.40 -18.37 -11.96
C PRO A 558 -25.90 -18.69 -12.02
N ALA A 559 -26.38 -19.10 -13.19
CA ALA A 559 -27.77 -19.52 -13.35
C ALA A 559 -28.08 -20.66 -12.37
N PRO A 560 -29.27 -20.70 -11.75
CA PRO A 560 -29.63 -21.79 -10.86
C PRO A 560 -29.51 -23.11 -11.63
N VAL A 561 -28.71 -24.03 -11.10
CA VAL A 561 -28.58 -25.38 -11.65
C VAL A 561 -29.98 -25.99 -11.63
N ALA A 562 -30.54 -26.28 -12.81
CA ALA A 562 -31.83 -26.93 -12.90
C ALA A 562 -31.78 -28.22 -12.08
N PRO A 563 -32.80 -28.50 -11.23
CA PRO A 563 -32.80 -29.73 -10.44
C PRO A 563 -32.63 -30.91 -11.40
N ALA A 564 -31.74 -31.84 -11.03
CA ALA A 564 -31.52 -33.05 -11.81
C ALA A 564 -32.88 -33.68 -12.17
N PRO A 565 -33.11 -34.11 -13.42
CA PRO A 565 -34.37 -34.72 -13.79
C PRO A 565 -34.63 -35.90 -12.84
N ARG A 566 -35.80 -35.89 -12.18
CA ARG A 566 -36.22 -37.00 -11.32
C ARG A 566 -36.08 -38.29 -12.10
N ALA A 567 -35.43 -39.29 -11.51
CA ALA A 567 -35.38 -40.62 -12.09
C ALA A 567 -36.82 -41.11 -12.35
N PRO A 568 -37.12 -41.74 -13.49
CA PRO A 568 -38.44 -42.28 -13.76
C PRO A 568 -38.72 -43.41 -12.75
N GLY A 569 -39.58 -43.14 -11.75
CA GLY A 569 -39.93 -44.12 -10.72
C GLY A 569 -40.54 -43.56 -9.43
N ASP A 570 -40.33 -42.29 -9.10
CA ASP A 570 -40.93 -41.67 -7.90
C ASP A 570 -42.33 -41.09 -8.21
N GLU A 571 -43.31 -41.99 -8.43
CA GLU A 571 -44.71 -41.63 -8.23
C GLU A 571 -45.12 -41.94 -6.76
N PRO A 572 -45.74 -40.98 -6.05
CA PRO A 572 -46.23 -41.23 -4.70
C PRO A 572 -47.39 -42.22 -4.76
N VAL A 573 -47.24 -43.37 -4.07
CA VAL A 573 -48.30 -44.36 -3.86
C VAL A 573 -49.49 -43.66 -3.19
N ARG A 574 -50.60 -43.53 -3.93
CA ARG A 574 -51.88 -43.11 -3.38
C ARG A 574 -52.43 -44.24 -2.51
N LEU A 575 -52.41 -44.06 -1.19
CA LEU A 575 -53.16 -44.92 -0.28
C LEU A 575 -54.65 -44.54 -0.37
N SER A 576 -55.47 -45.48 -0.84
CA SER A 576 -56.92 -45.39 -0.78
C SER A 576 -57.42 -45.47 0.67
N PRO A 577 -58.50 -44.76 1.05
CA PRO A 577 -59.05 -44.84 2.39
C PRO A 577 -59.88 -46.12 2.56
N VAL A 578 -59.64 -46.85 3.65
CA VAL A 578 -60.47 -47.99 4.07
C VAL A 578 -61.65 -47.44 4.88
N ALA A 579 -62.83 -47.98 4.59
CA ALA A 579 -64.14 -47.69 5.19
C ALA A 579 -64.26 -48.09 6.67
#